data_AF-A0A7Y6PN61-F1
#
_entry.id   AF-A0A7Y6PN61-F1
#
_cell.length_a   1.000
_cell.length_b   1.000
_cell.length_c   1.000
_cell.angle_alpha   90.00
_cell.angle_beta   90.00
_cell.angle_gamma   90.00
#
_symmetry.space_group_name_H-M   'P 1'
#
loop_
_entity.id
_entity.type
_entity.pdbx_description
1 polymer ?
#
loop_
_entity_poly.entity_id
_entity_poly.type
_entity_poly.pdbx_seq_one_letter_code
_entity_poly.pdbx_strand_id
1 'polypeptide(L)'
;MGGCTNCKGKAGCDHRKGAMLESVDRALADLYPTKTWGEPDDTVVSGMPRDELDALADELAQELGAATFVREGGEDEPCDYIYVLCMGRTPCVVQVRDHGVAVPAEWDGTNAIEELYLRVVVSQRARVAAVQQVGVDLVKTGDGFLVRERPRAGVYDAPLLRRMQKLVAILPAYELLHVDFGEIAHAPPGFAAGTWRDLFGGEPSIANYLFYPQPTTMVATSYLPETR
;
A
#
# COMPACT_ATOMS: atom_id res chain seq x y z
N MET A 1 -7.24 -7.49 -23.74
CA MET A 1 -7.32 -6.12 -24.31
C MET A 1 -8.56 -5.43 -23.75
N GLY A 2 -8.46 -4.78 -22.60
CA GLY A 2 -9.57 -4.07 -21.95
C GLY A 2 -9.33 -2.57 -22.01
N GLY A 3 -10.13 -1.85 -22.80
CA GLY A 3 -10.04 -0.40 -22.98
C GLY A 3 -10.81 0.37 -21.90
N CYS A 4 -10.15 1.35 -21.31
CA CYS A 4 -10.70 2.27 -20.31
C CYS A 4 -11.80 3.14 -20.94
N THR A 5 -13.05 3.01 -20.48
CA THR A 5 -14.26 3.61 -21.08
C THR A 5 -14.45 5.11 -20.82
N ASN A 6 -13.44 5.84 -20.34
CA ASN A 6 -13.60 7.27 -20.01
C ASN A 6 -12.45 8.21 -20.41
N CYS A 7 -11.49 7.78 -21.22
CA CYS A 7 -10.37 8.63 -21.63
C CYS A 7 -10.61 9.24 -23.03
N LYS A 8 -11.08 10.50 -23.10
CA LYS A 8 -11.14 11.29 -24.35
C LYS A 8 -9.76 11.76 -24.87
N GLY A 9 -8.65 11.16 -24.44
CA GLY A 9 -7.32 11.48 -24.97
C GLY A 9 -6.26 10.45 -24.61
N LYS A 10 -5.93 9.53 -25.54
CA LYS A 10 -4.83 8.57 -25.39
C LYS A 10 -3.47 9.27 -25.23
N ALA A 11 -3.20 10.31 -26.03
CA ALA A 11 -1.91 11.01 -26.04
C ALA A 11 -1.53 11.64 -24.69
N GLY A 12 -2.50 12.22 -23.96
CA GLY A 12 -2.24 12.84 -22.65
C GLY A 12 -2.12 11.85 -21.48
N CYS A 13 -2.59 10.62 -21.67
CA CYS A 13 -2.41 9.52 -20.72
C CYS A 13 -1.04 8.86 -20.93
N ASP A 14 -0.66 8.63 -22.18
CA ASP A 14 0.62 8.01 -22.54
C ASP A 14 1.82 8.89 -22.14
N HIS A 15 1.73 10.22 -22.32
CA HIS A 15 2.82 11.14 -21.94
C HIS A 15 3.04 11.21 -20.42
N ARG A 16 1.95 11.24 -19.63
CA ARG A 16 2.03 11.22 -18.16
C ARG A 16 2.58 9.90 -17.63
N LYS A 17 2.21 8.78 -18.25
CA LYS A 17 2.77 7.46 -17.95
C LYS A 17 4.27 7.38 -18.26
N GLY A 18 4.70 7.92 -19.39
CA GLY A 18 6.11 7.99 -19.77
C GLY A 18 6.95 8.75 -18.73
N ALA A 19 6.51 9.96 -18.37
CA ALA A 19 7.22 10.77 -17.37
C ALA A 19 7.24 10.11 -15.97
N MET A 20 6.16 9.43 -15.59
CA MET A 20 6.08 8.68 -14.34
C MET A 20 7.11 7.54 -14.33
N LEU A 21 7.14 6.71 -15.38
CA LEU A 21 8.08 5.59 -15.48
C LEU A 21 9.53 6.06 -15.55
N GLU A 22 9.83 7.15 -16.26
CA GLU A 22 11.17 7.76 -16.26
C GLU A 22 11.62 8.21 -14.86
N SER A 23 10.71 8.75 -14.05
CA SER A 23 11.01 9.11 -12.66
C SER A 23 11.27 7.89 -11.80
N VAL A 24 10.52 6.80 -12.00
CA VAL A 24 10.70 5.54 -11.29
C VAL A 24 12.02 4.87 -11.68
N ASP A 25 12.34 4.83 -12.97
CA ASP A 25 13.58 4.25 -13.49
C ASP A 25 14.81 4.99 -12.94
N ARG A 26 14.74 6.33 -12.86
CA ARG A 26 15.80 7.14 -12.26
C ARG A 26 15.96 6.83 -10.77
N ALA A 27 14.85 6.81 -10.02
CA ALA A 27 14.88 6.48 -8.60
C ALA A 27 15.47 5.09 -8.35
N LEU A 28 15.13 4.09 -9.18
CA LEU A 28 15.72 2.76 -9.09
C LEU A 28 17.21 2.74 -9.42
N ALA A 29 17.65 3.46 -10.46
CA ALA A 29 19.06 3.49 -10.84
C ALA A 29 19.94 4.12 -9.76
N ASP A 30 19.44 5.18 -9.10
CA ASP A 30 20.14 5.85 -8.02
C ASP A 30 20.14 4.99 -6.74
N LEU A 31 18.99 4.38 -6.41
CA LEU A 31 18.82 3.54 -5.22
C LEU A 31 19.52 2.18 -5.33
N TYR A 32 19.65 1.61 -6.53
CA TYR A 32 20.24 0.29 -6.75
C TYR A 32 21.37 0.38 -7.79
N PRO A 33 22.54 0.92 -7.42
CA PRO A 33 23.67 1.06 -8.35
C PRO A 33 24.19 -0.30 -8.85
N THR A 34 24.07 -1.36 -8.04
CA THR A 34 24.42 -2.75 -8.44
C THR A 34 23.35 -3.40 -9.31
N LYS A 35 22.17 -2.76 -9.44
CA LYS A 35 20.97 -3.31 -10.08
C LYS A 35 20.54 -4.66 -9.53
N THR A 36 20.84 -4.94 -8.27
CA THR A 36 20.52 -6.23 -7.62
C THR A 36 19.54 -6.00 -6.49
N TRP A 37 18.44 -6.76 -6.48
CA TRP A 37 17.48 -6.69 -5.39
C TRP A 37 18.13 -7.08 -4.05
N GLY A 38 17.78 -6.35 -2.99
CA GLY A 38 18.35 -6.51 -1.65
C GLY A 38 19.64 -5.72 -1.40
N GLU A 39 20.15 -4.99 -2.39
CA GLU A 39 21.37 -4.17 -2.27
C GLU A 39 21.09 -2.68 -2.55
N PRO A 40 20.20 -2.00 -1.79
CA PRO A 40 19.99 -0.57 -1.95
C PRO A 40 21.20 0.24 -1.45
N ASP A 41 21.39 1.43 -2.00
CA ASP A 41 22.23 2.47 -1.43
C ASP A 41 21.42 3.27 -0.39
N ASP A 42 21.68 2.99 0.88
CA ASP A 42 20.99 3.63 2.00
C ASP A 42 21.27 5.13 2.13
N THR A 43 22.26 5.67 1.40
CA THR A 43 22.56 7.11 1.41
C THR A 43 21.64 7.95 0.53
N VAL A 44 20.91 7.31 -0.39
CA VAL A 44 20.05 7.96 -1.40
C VAL A 44 18.56 7.94 -1.00
N VAL A 45 18.27 7.45 0.22
CA VAL A 45 16.93 7.28 0.75
C VAL A 45 16.22 8.64 0.89
N SER A 46 15.08 8.78 0.21
CA SER A 46 14.27 10.01 0.19
C SER A 46 12.82 9.75 0.60
N GLY A 47 12.64 9.05 1.73
CA GLY A 47 11.35 8.70 2.33
C GLY A 47 10.63 9.86 3.01
N MET A 48 9.29 9.78 3.04
CA MET A 48 8.46 10.82 3.63
C MET A 48 8.66 10.88 5.16
N PRO A 49 8.97 12.06 5.72
CA PRO A 49 9.02 12.25 7.17
C PRO A 49 7.71 11.89 7.87
N ARG A 50 7.81 11.45 9.13
CA ARG A 50 6.64 10.98 9.89
C ARG A 50 5.57 12.06 10.08
N ASP A 51 5.97 13.29 10.32
CA ASP A 51 5.07 14.44 10.49
C ASP A 51 4.33 14.79 9.19
N GLU A 52 4.99 14.71 8.03
CA GLU A 52 4.32 14.82 6.73
C GLU A 52 3.33 13.68 6.48
N LEU A 53 3.69 12.45 6.88
CA LEU A 53 2.83 11.28 6.74
C LEU A 53 1.58 11.37 7.62
N ASP A 54 1.73 11.83 8.86
CA ASP A 54 0.61 12.09 9.77
C ASP A 54 -0.29 13.23 9.24
N ALA A 55 0.30 14.31 8.72
CA ALA A 55 -0.46 15.39 8.09
C ALA A 55 -1.25 14.92 6.86
N LEU A 56 -0.65 14.09 6.01
CA LEU A 56 -1.34 13.46 4.89
C LEU A 56 -2.50 12.58 5.37
N ALA A 57 -2.30 11.77 6.42
CA ALA A 57 -3.35 10.93 6.97
C ALA A 57 -4.54 11.75 7.50
N ASP A 58 -4.27 12.87 8.18
CA ASP A 58 -5.29 13.79 8.68
C ASP A 58 -6.08 14.45 7.53
N GLU A 59 -5.40 14.94 6.50
CA GLU A 59 -6.06 15.52 5.32
C GLU A 59 -6.91 14.46 4.60
N LEU A 60 -6.42 13.24 4.44
CA LEU A 60 -7.19 12.13 3.88
C LEU A 60 -8.41 11.78 4.73
N ALA A 61 -8.30 11.80 6.07
CA ALA A 61 -9.43 11.57 6.97
C ALA A 61 -10.54 12.61 6.75
N GLN A 62 -10.17 13.88 6.71
CA GLN A 62 -11.08 15.00 6.50
C GLN A 62 -11.73 14.94 5.13
N GLU A 63 -10.92 14.83 4.07
CA GLU A 63 -11.39 14.90 2.69
C GLU A 63 -12.23 13.68 2.31
N LEU A 64 -11.92 12.49 2.82
CA LEU A 64 -12.65 11.28 2.48
C LEU A 64 -13.80 10.99 3.46
N GLY A 65 -13.89 11.73 4.57
CA GLY A 65 -14.86 11.50 5.64
C GLY A 65 -14.75 10.08 6.17
N ALA A 66 -13.52 9.66 6.49
CA ALA A 66 -13.18 8.27 6.77
C ALA A 66 -12.24 8.15 7.96
N ALA A 67 -12.36 7.05 8.67
CA ALA A 67 -11.37 6.63 9.64
C ALA A 67 -10.06 6.30 8.92
N THR A 68 -8.99 7.04 9.22
CA THR A 68 -7.69 6.97 8.55
C THR A 68 -6.57 6.87 9.57
N PHE A 69 -5.61 5.96 9.34
CA PHE A 69 -4.54 5.67 10.29
C PHE A 69 -3.23 5.35 9.60
N VAL A 70 -2.12 5.75 10.21
CA VAL A 70 -0.77 5.45 9.77
C VAL A 70 -0.24 4.20 10.46
N ARG A 71 0.16 3.19 9.69
CA ARG A 71 0.91 2.02 10.16
C ARG A 71 2.32 2.09 9.59
N GLU A 72 3.31 2.07 10.47
CA GLU A 72 4.71 2.02 10.06
C GLU A 72 5.04 0.68 9.38
N GLY A 73 6.00 0.70 8.47
CA GLY A 73 6.60 -0.52 7.94
C GLY A 73 7.31 -1.33 9.02
N GLY A 74 7.38 -2.65 8.85
CA GLY A 74 8.30 -3.48 9.62
C GLY A 74 9.77 -3.24 9.24
N GLU A 75 10.71 -3.86 9.97
CA GLU A 75 12.17 -3.71 9.75
C GLU A 75 12.59 -3.95 8.29
N ASP A 76 11.94 -4.92 7.62
CA ASP A 76 12.23 -5.26 6.23
C ASP A 76 11.30 -4.57 5.21
N GLU A 77 10.35 -3.74 5.65
CA GLU A 77 9.38 -3.04 4.80
C GLU A 77 9.81 -1.57 4.63
N PRO A 78 10.50 -1.21 3.54
CA PRO A 78 10.92 0.17 3.26
C PRO A 78 9.76 1.06 2.79
N CYS A 79 8.61 0.98 3.45
CA CYS A 79 7.45 1.81 3.21
C CYS A 79 6.55 1.87 4.44
N ASP A 80 5.82 2.97 4.56
CA ASP A 80 4.73 3.09 5.52
C ASP A 80 3.38 2.99 4.83
N TYR A 81 2.34 2.85 5.64
CA TYR A 81 0.99 2.59 5.16
C TYR A 81 0.02 3.57 5.77
N ILE A 82 -0.87 4.13 4.94
CA ILE A 82 -2.06 4.83 5.41
C ILE A 82 -3.27 3.96 5.07
N TYR A 83 -3.99 3.50 6.10
CA TYR A 83 -5.22 2.76 5.95
C TYR A 83 -6.42 3.70 6.03
N VAL A 84 -7.27 3.71 5.01
CA VAL A 84 -8.53 4.46 4.96
C VAL A 84 -9.70 3.49 4.94
N LEU A 85 -10.48 3.45 6.02
CA LEU A 85 -11.66 2.58 6.14
C LEU A 85 -12.75 3.01 5.16
N CYS A 86 -13.09 2.14 4.21
CA CYS A 86 -14.10 2.39 3.18
C CYS A 86 -15.40 1.66 3.41
N MET A 87 -15.34 0.43 3.93
CA MET A 87 -16.50 -0.34 4.38
C MET A 87 -16.14 -1.00 5.71
N GLY A 88 -16.96 -0.82 6.73
CA GLY A 88 -16.72 -1.34 8.08
C GLY A 88 -17.28 -0.41 9.14
N ARG A 89 -16.82 -0.57 10.39
CA ARG A 89 -17.24 0.27 11.52
C ARG A 89 -16.03 0.65 12.37
N THR A 90 -16.13 1.76 13.08
CA THR A 90 -15.10 2.15 14.06
C THR A 90 -15.51 1.74 15.48
N PRO A 91 -14.59 1.23 16.31
CA PRO A 91 -13.19 0.91 15.99
C PRO A 91 -13.05 -0.22 14.97
N CYS A 92 -12.20 -0.03 13.96
CA CYS A 92 -12.00 -1.02 12.89
C CYS A 92 -10.88 -2.01 13.24
N VAL A 93 -10.80 -3.10 12.47
CA VAL A 93 -9.88 -4.21 12.75
C VAL A 93 -8.42 -3.75 12.80
N VAL A 94 -8.01 -2.91 11.86
CA VAL A 94 -6.64 -2.37 11.81
C VAL A 94 -6.32 -1.49 13.01
N GLN A 95 -7.26 -0.68 13.50
CA GLN A 95 -7.05 0.14 14.70
C GLN A 95 -6.84 -0.72 15.95
N VAL A 96 -7.65 -1.76 16.11
CA VAL A 96 -7.52 -2.68 17.25
C VAL A 96 -6.20 -3.43 17.17
N ARG A 97 -5.84 -3.91 15.98
CA ARG A 97 -4.59 -4.65 15.77
C ARG A 97 -3.35 -3.79 15.97
N ASP A 98 -3.27 -2.61 15.36
CA ASP A 98 -2.01 -1.88 15.23
C ASP A 98 -1.90 -0.65 16.16
N HIS A 99 -3.03 -0.11 16.63
CA HIS A 99 -3.05 1.18 17.36
C HIS A 99 -3.44 1.07 18.83
N GLY A 100 -3.44 -0.15 19.39
CA GLY A 100 -3.76 -0.36 20.80
C GLY A 100 -5.20 -0.03 21.18
N VAL A 101 -6.10 0.10 20.21
CA VAL A 101 -7.54 0.29 20.51
C VAL A 101 -8.10 -1.00 21.11
N ALA A 102 -8.88 -0.87 22.18
CA ALA A 102 -9.49 -2.02 22.85
C ALA A 102 -10.45 -2.75 21.90
N VAL A 103 -10.53 -4.08 22.04
CA VAL A 103 -11.48 -4.92 21.30
C VAL A 103 -12.91 -4.45 21.62
N PRO A 104 -13.72 -4.05 20.62
CA PRO A 104 -15.09 -3.64 20.85
C PRO A 104 -15.94 -4.79 21.37
N ALA A 105 -16.80 -4.52 22.36
CA ALA A 105 -17.64 -5.54 22.99
C ALA A 105 -18.60 -6.20 21.98
N GLU A 106 -19.01 -5.47 20.93
CA GLU A 106 -19.87 -5.99 19.86
C GLU A 106 -19.19 -7.03 18.95
N TRP A 107 -17.87 -7.18 19.04
CA TRP A 107 -17.18 -8.29 18.38
C TRP A 107 -17.45 -9.61 19.10
N ASP A 108 -17.81 -9.56 20.38
CA ASP A 108 -18.25 -10.75 21.10
C ASP A 108 -19.60 -11.24 20.54
N GLY A 109 -19.66 -12.53 20.21
CA GLY A 109 -20.79 -13.12 19.48
C GLY A 109 -20.80 -12.88 17.96
N THR A 110 -19.87 -12.10 17.41
CA THR A 110 -19.70 -11.96 15.96
C THR A 110 -18.79 -13.07 15.42
N ASN A 111 -19.31 -13.92 14.53
CA ASN A 111 -18.52 -15.01 13.94
C ASN A 111 -17.46 -14.52 12.95
N ALA A 112 -17.75 -13.43 12.23
CA ALA A 112 -16.82 -12.83 11.28
C ALA A 112 -17.11 -11.34 11.08
N ILE A 113 -16.04 -10.56 10.91
CA ILE A 113 -16.07 -9.16 10.50
C ILE A 113 -15.37 -9.07 9.15
N GLU A 114 -15.95 -8.31 8.24
CA GLU A 114 -15.36 -8.02 6.92
C GLU A 114 -15.31 -6.50 6.73
N GLU A 115 -14.10 -6.02 6.46
CA GLU A 115 -13.83 -4.61 6.21
C GLU A 115 -13.09 -4.42 4.89
N LEU A 116 -13.26 -3.24 4.31
CA LEU A 116 -12.63 -2.86 3.05
C LEU A 116 -11.93 -1.52 3.20
N TYR A 117 -10.67 -1.48 2.79
CA TYR A 117 -9.81 -0.32 2.92
C TYR A 117 -9.26 0.12 1.57
N LEU A 118 -8.99 1.41 1.46
CA LEU A 118 -7.94 1.91 0.58
C LEU A 118 -6.67 1.99 1.42
N ARG A 119 -5.59 1.36 0.96
CA ARG A 119 -4.28 1.43 1.58
C ARG A 119 -3.34 2.23 0.69
N VAL A 120 -2.86 3.36 1.18
CA VAL A 120 -1.75 4.09 0.57
C VAL A 120 -0.47 3.45 1.06
N VAL A 121 0.38 3.02 0.15
CA VAL A 121 1.72 2.50 0.43
C VAL A 121 2.69 3.61 0.05
N VAL A 122 3.36 4.19 1.03
CA VAL A 122 4.26 5.34 0.87
C VAL A 122 5.69 4.84 0.97
N SER A 123 6.45 4.93 -0.11
CA SER A 123 7.84 4.45 -0.11
C SER A 123 8.68 5.29 0.85
N GLN A 124 9.50 4.61 1.65
CA GLN A 124 10.53 5.27 2.45
C GLN A 124 11.84 5.43 1.67
N ARG A 125 11.91 4.97 0.42
CA ARG A 125 13.11 5.05 -0.43
C ARG A 125 13.03 6.18 -1.46
N ALA A 126 11.84 6.51 -1.92
CA ALA A 126 11.60 7.58 -2.88
C ALA A 126 10.27 8.29 -2.60
N ARG A 127 10.10 9.51 -3.13
CA ARG A 127 8.84 10.28 -3.08
C ARG A 127 7.75 9.70 -3.99
N VAL A 128 7.39 8.44 -3.77
CA VAL A 128 6.40 7.69 -4.54
C VAL A 128 5.41 7.00 -3.62
N ALA A 129 4.16 6.91 -4.05
CA ALA A 129 3.12 6.19 -3.34
C ALA A 129 2.24 5.39 -4.29
N ALA A 130 1.71 4.27 -3.81
CA ALA A 130 0.80 3.42 -4.55
C ALA A 130 -0.47 3.18 -3.74
N VAL A 131 -1.61 2.95 -4.40
CA VAL A 131 -2.91 2.77 -3.73
C VAL A 131 -3.47 1.39 -4.02
N GLN A 132 -3.80 0.65 -2.98
CA GLN A 132 -4.39 -0.70 -3.07
C GLN A 132 -5.76 -0.74 -2.42
N GLN A 133 -6.59 -1.64 -2.92
CA GLN A 133 -7.73 -2.13 -2.18
C GLN A 133 -7.28 -3.28 -1.28
N VAL A 134 -7.63 -3.23 0.01
CA VAL A 134 -7.31 -4.29 0.97
C VAL A 134 -8.59 -4.74 1.65
N GLY A 135 -8.94 -6.01 1.48
CA GLY A 135 -9.97 -6.65 2.31
C GLY A 135 -9.36 -7.12 3.61
N VAL A 136 -10.02 -6.87 4.73
CA VAL A 136 -9.60 -7.36 6.05
C VAL A 136 -10.73 -8.19 6.62
N ASP A 137 -10.43 -9.46 6.88
CA ASP A 137 -11.36 -10.35 7.55
C ASP A 137 -10.88 -10.59 8.98
N LEU A 138 -11.81 -10.65 9.92
CA LEU A 138 -11.54 -11.08 11.28
C LEU A 138 -12.49 -12.21 11.65
N VAL A 139 -11.93 -13.30 12.18
CA VAL A 139 -12.70 -14.49 12.61
C VAL A 139 -12.31 -14.83 14.04
N LYS A 140 -13.30 -15.03 14.93
CA LYS A 140 -13.06 -15.46 16.31
C LYS A 140 -12.50 -16.89 16.32
N THR A 141 -11.44 -17.12 17.09
CA THR A 141 -10.85 -18.44 17.29
C THR A 141 -10.35 -18.59 18.72
N GLY A 142 -10.77 -19.66 19.41
CA GLY A 142 -10.38 -19.90 20.80
C GLY A 142 -10.51 -18.63 21.66
N ASP A 143 -9.38 -18.19 22.20
CA ASP A 143 -9.24 -17.04 23.10
C ASP A 143 -8.78 -15.76 22.37
N GLY A 144 -9.13 -15.60 21.09
CA GLY A 144 -8.73 -14.45 20.29
C GLY A 144 -9.32 -14.44 18.89
N PHE A 145 -8.61 -13.77 17.98
CA PHE A 145 -9.07 -13.49 16.63
C PHE A 145 -7.98 -13.71 15.60
N LEU A 146 -8.33 -14.35 14.49
CA LEU A 146 -7.48 -14.37 13.29
C LEU A 146 -7.87 -13.20 12.41
N VAL A 147 -6.89 -12.34 12.11
CA VAL A 147 -7.02 -11.20 11.21
C VAL A 147 -6.29 -11.52 9.92
N ARG A 148 -7.00 -11.48 8.80
CA ARG A 148 -6.46 -11.76 7.46
C ARG A 148 -6.57 -10.54 6.57
N GLU A 149 -5.43 -10.03 6.10
CA GLU A 149 -5.36 -8.98 5.08
C GLU A 149 -5.20 -9.59 3.70
N ARG A 150 -6.06 -9.17 2.77
CA ARG A 150 -6.10 -9.61 1.38
C ARG A 150 -5.92 -8.42 0.44
N PRO A 151 -4.68 -7.95 0.24
CA PRO A 151 -4.41 -6.86 -0.68
C PRO A 151 -4.65 -7.29 -2.12
N ARG A 152 -5.17 -6.36 -2.92
CA ARG A 152 -5.23 -6.47 -4.38
C ARG A 152 -4.18 -5.54 -4.97
N ALA A 153 -3.69 -5.87 -6.16
CA ALA A 153 -2.70 -5.05 -6.84
C ALA A 153 -3.21 -3.61 -7.05
N GLY A 154 -4.50 -3.41 -7.32
CA GLY A 154 -5.09 -2.07 -7.44
C GLY A 154 -6.49 -2.00 -6.81
N VAL A 155 -7.20 -0.93 -7.14
CA VAL A 155 -8.57 -0.66 -6.69
C VAL A 155 -9.53 -0.95 -7.83
N TYR A 156 -10.36 -1.98 -7.68
CA TYR A 156 -11.23 -2.46 -8.76
C TYR A 156 -12.72 -2.32 -8.44
N ASP A 157 -13.06 -2.25 -7.15
CA ASP A 157 -14.46 -2.19 -6.75
C ASP A 157 -15.02 -0.80 -7.06
N ALA A 158 -16.06 -0.76 -7.89
CA ALA A 158 -16.69 0.47 -8.35
C ALA A 158 -17.04 1.48 -7.23
N PRO A 159 -17.53 1.04 -6.05
CA PRO A 159 -17.79 1.95 -4.93
C PRO A 159 -16.55 2.70 -4.42
N LEU A 160 -15.35 2.12 -4.57
CA LEU A 160 -14.11 2.70 -4.07
C LEU A 160 -13.47 3.68 -5.05
N LEU A 161 -13.80 3.61 -6.35
CA LEU A 161 -13.10 4.35 -7.40
C LEU A 161 -13.14 5.86 -7.18
N ARG A 162 -14.29 6.43 -6.78
CA ARG A 162 -14.40 7.87 -6.52
C ARG A 162 -13.53 8.30 -5.34
N ARG A 163 -13.46 7.47 -4.30
CA ARG A 163 -12.67 7.75 -3.10
C ARG A 163 -11.17 7.63 -3.41
N MET A 164 -10.77 6.62 -4.17
CA MET A 164 -9.41 6.47 -4.68
C MET A 164 -9.00 7.67 -5.55
N GLN A 165 -9.85 8.12 -6.47
CA GLN A 165 -9.57 9.31 -7.30
C GLN A 165 -9.36 10.57 -6.46
N LYS A 166 -10.18 10.77 -5.42
CA LYS A 166 -10.03 11.90 -4.51
C LYS A 166 -8.72 11.81 -3.71
N LEU A 167 -8.41 10.64 -3.19
CA LEU A 167 -7.15 10.37 -2.48
C LEU A 167 -5.93 10.65 -3.37
N VAL A 168 -5.90 10.11 -4.58
CA VAL A 168 -4.78 10.28 -5.51
C VAL A 168 -4.59 11.75 -5.91
N ALA A 169 -5.67 12.54 -5.93
CA ALA A 169 -5.59 13.98 -6.21
C ALA A 169 -4.91 14.80 -5.09
N ILE A 170 -4.83 14.26 -3.87
CA ILE A 170 -4.19 14.90 -2.71
C ILE A 170 -2.67 14.65 -2.70
N LEU A 171 -2.23 13.46 -3.15
CA LEU A 171 -0.81 13.04 -3.10
C LEU A 171 0.19 14.07 -3.67
N PRO A 172 -0.07 14.76 -4.81
CA PRO A 172 0.87 15.75 -5.34
C PRO A 172 1.13 16.95 -4.42
N ALA A 173 0.20 17.29 -3.52
CA ALA A 173 0.41 18.38 -2.54
C ALA A 173 1.50 18.04 -1.51
N TYR A 174 1.79 16.74 -1.36
CA TYR A 174 2.84 16.19 -0.50
C TYR A 174 4.05 15.68 -1.31
N GLU A 175 4.18 16.16 -2.56
CA GLU A 175 5.24 15.78 -3.49
C GLU A 175 5.32 14.27 -3.78
N LEU A 176 4.25 13.52 -3.53
CA LEU A 176 4.20 12.09 -3.79
C LEU A 176 3.73 11.81 -5.22
N LEU A 177 4.60 11.16 -5.99
CA LEU A 177 4.22 10.60 -7.29
C LEU A 177 3.38 9.34 -7.07
N HIS A 178 2.13 9.37 -7.53
CA HIS A 178 1.29 8.17 -7.55
C HIS A 178 1.72 7.20 -8.65
N VAL A 179 2.00 5.95 -8.28
CA VAL A 179 2.29 4.85 -9.20
C VAL A 179 1.25 3.74 -9.07
N ASP A 180 0.77 3.21 -10.21
CA ASP A 180 -0.14 2.07 -10.23
C ASP A 180 0.66 0.77 -10.17
N PHE A 181 0.35 -0.11 -9.22
CA PHE A 181 1.06 -1.39 -9.07
C PHE A 181 1.02 -2.26 -10.33
N GLY A 182 -0.04 -2.18 -11.14
CA GLY A 182 -0.12 -2.88 -12.41
C GLY A 182 0.87 -2.37 -13.45
N GLU A 183 1.25 -1.08 -13.38
CA GLU A 183 2.28 -0.49 -14.23
C GLU A 183 3.69 -0.88 -13.80
N ILE A 184 3.89 -1.09 -12.49
CA ILE A 184 5.18 -1.49 -11.90
C ILE A 184 5.25 -2.99 -11.51
N ALA A 185 4.36 -3.82 -12.06
CA ALA A 185 4.25 -5.26 -11.78
C ALA A 185 5.29 -6.14 -12.51
N HIS A 186 6.23 -5.54 -13.23
CA HIS A 186 7.24 -6.24 -14.01
C HIS A 186 8.64 -6.01 -13.44
N ALA A 187 9.58 -6.89 -13.78
CA ALA A 187 10.97 -6.74 -13.37
C ALA A 187 11.63 -5.56 -14.10
N PRO A 188 12.39 -4.70 -13.40
CA PRO A 188 13.09 -3.59 -14.05
C PRO A 188 14.16 -4.13 -15.03
N PRO A 189 14.27 -3.56 -16.24
CA PRO A 189 15.22 -4.05 -17.24
C PRO A 189 16.68 -4.02 -16.75
N GLY A 190 17.38 -5.15 -16.87
CA GLY A 190 18.80 -5.26 -16.52
C GLY A 190 19.07 -5.34 -15.01
N PHE A 191 18.04 -5.57 -14.20
CA PHE A 191 18.18 -5.87 -12.79
C PHE A 191 18.22 -7.37 -12.53
N ALA A 192 18.93 -7.77 -11.47
CA ALA A 192 19.04 -9.14 -11.02
C ALA A 192 18.20 -9.37 -9.75
N ALA A 193 17.58 -10.55 -9.66
CA ALA A 193 16.75 -10.94 -8.52
C ALA A 193 17.48 -11.05 -7.18
N GLY A 194 18.82 -11.18 -7.16
CA GLY A 194 19.55 -11.49 -5.92
C GLY A 194 19.00 -12.75 -5.25
N THR A 195 18.73 -12.68 -3.94
CA THR A 195 18.13 -13.78 -3.16
C THR A 195 16.61 -13.87 -3.28
N TRP A 196 15.94 -12.93 -3.97
CA TRP A 196 14.48 -12.91 -4.11
C TRP A 196 13.91 -14.22 -4.65
N ARG A 197 14.55 -14.76 -5.69
CA ARG A 197 14.08 -15.95 -6.39
C ARG A 197 14.00 -17.15 -5.46
N ASP A 198 14.92 -17.25 -4.51
CA ASP A 198 14.95 -18.34 -3.53
C ASP A 198 13.83 -18.17 -2.48
N LEU A 199 13.45 -16.94 -2.16
CA LEU A 199 12.42 -16.62 -1.16
C LEU A 199 10.99 -16.75 -1.71
N PHE A 200 10.75 -16.22 -2.90
CA PHE A 200 9.38 -16.02 -3.43
C PHE A 200 9.16 -16.64 -4.81
N GLY A 201 10.22 -17.12 -5.47
CA GLY A 201 10.18 -17.56 -6.86
C GLY A 201 10.06 -16.39 -7.85
N GLY A 202 10.45 -16.66 -9.10
CA GLY A 202 10.37 -15.68 -10.19
C GLY A 202 11.34 -14.50 -10.05
N GLU A 203 10.92 -13.35 -10.59
CA GLU A 203 11.66 -12.07 -10.55
C GLU A 203 10.94 -11.07 -9.65
N PRO A 204 11.67 -10.23 -8.88
CA PRO A 204 11.07 -9.10 -8.19
C PRO A 204 10.55 -8.08 -9.19
N SER A 205 9.34 -7.58 -8.93
CA SER A 205 8.79 -6.45 -9.69
C SER A 205 9.39 -5.13 -9.20
N ILE A 206 9.26 -4.04 -9.98
CA ILE A 206 9.66 -2.69 -9.57
C ILE A 206 9.08 -2.33 -8.19
N ALA A 207 7.84 -2.74 -7.90
CA ALA A 207 7.22 -2.54 -6.59
C ALA A 207 8.05 -3.09 -5.41
N ASN A 208 8.77 -4.19 -5.62
CA ASN A 208 9.56 -4.86 -4.59
C ASN A 208 10.88 -4.17 -4.27
N TYR A 209 11.34 -3.31 -5.17
CA TYR A 209 12.48 -2.42 -4.93
C TYR A 209 12.06 -1.16 -4.18
N LEU A 210 10.80 -0.73 -4.33
CA LEU A 210 10.31 0.55 -3.80
C LEU A 210 9.58 0.43 -2.47
N PHE A 211 8.83 -0.66 -2.24
CA PHE A 211 7.86 -0.70 -1.15
C PHE A 211 8.10 -1.82 -0.14
N TYR A 212 8.08 -3.08 -0.56
CA TYR A 212 8.18 -4.20 0.39
C TYR A 212 8.71 -5.49 -0.26
N PRO A 213 9.32 -6.37 0.55
CA PRO A 213 10.05 -7.54 0.08
C PRO A 213 9.13 -8.70 -0.33
N GLN A 214 7.82 -8.58 -0.25
CA GLN A 214 6.87 -9.63 -0.63
C GLN A 214 6.08 -9.26 -1.90
N PRO A 215 5.49 -10.24 -2.62
CA PRO A 215 4.52 -9.95 -3.67
C PRO A 215 3.40 -9.00 -3.20
N THR A 216 2.99 -8.05 -4.06
CA THR A 216 2.03 -6.98 -3.72
C THR A 216 0.62 -7.46 -3.38
N THR A 217 0.32 -8.72 -3.67
CA THR A 217 -0.95 -9.40 -3.37
C THR A 217 -0.80 -10.49 -2.31
N MET A 218 0.33 -10.54 -1.60
CA MET A 218 0.55 -11.55 -0.54
C MET A 218 -0.50 -11.37 0.57
N VAL A 219 -1.15 -12.47 0.93
CA VAL A 219 -2.12 -12.52 2.02
C VAL A 219 -1.36 -12.65 3.33
N ALA A 220 -1.58 -11.70 4.25
CA ALA A 220 -1.02 -11.75 5.59
C ALA A 220 -2.08 -12.23 6.57
N THR A 221 -1.70 -13.11 7.51
CA THR A 221 -2.56 -13.54 8.61
C THR A 221 -1.84 -13.27 9.93
N SER A 222 -2.56 -12.67 10.87
CA SER A 222 -2.06 -12.31 12.21
C SER A 222 -3.06 -12.77 13.26
N TYR A 223 -2.57 -13.02 14.48
CA TYR A 223 -3.40 -13.38 15.62
C TYR A 223 -3.49 -12.20 16.59
N LEU A 224 -4.70 -11.87 17.02
CA LEU A 224 -4.99 -10.86 18.02
C LEU A 224 -5.57 -11.56 19.26
N PRO A 225 -4.89 -11.53 20.42
CA PRO A 225 -5.45 -12.10 21.65
C PRO A 225 -6.67 -11.27 22.12
N GLU A 226 -7.65 -11.93 22.74
CA GLU A 226 -8.86 -11.26 23.28
C GLU A 226 -8.56 -10.34 24.48
N THR A 227 -7.42 -10.56 25.15
CA THR A 227 -6.91 -9.70 26.22
C THR A 227 -5.56 -9.09 25.83
N ARG A 228 -5.48 -7.76 25.90
CA ARG A 228 -4.24 -6.98 25.86
C ARG A 228 -4.03 -6.29 27.20
#